data_AF-A0A1A8XMN1-F1
#
_entry.id   AF-A0A1A8XMN1-F1
#
_cell.length_a   1.000
_cell.length_b   1.000
_cell.length_c   1.000
_cell.angle_alpha   90.00
_cell.angle_beta   90.00
_cell.angle_gamma   90.00
#
_symmetry.space_group_name_H-M   'P 1'
#
loop_
_entity.id
_entity.type
_entity.pdbx_description
1 polymer ?
#
loop_
_entity_poly.entity_id
_entity_poly.type
_entity_poly.pdbx_seq_one_letter_code
_entity_poly.pdbx_strand_id
1 'polypeptide(L)'
;MDDKSEVYDVPAIRAKLLEKMKDDPGAYPKLIEQRFPRILAKIADLWGKPALDQYLDVLMFTDRSDRQGFPPEVAVEVFRLSTAHAALNLVKQAKVTGWAGVDEAVLDKKAFAKDE
;
A
#
# COMPACT_ATOMS: atom_id res chain seq x y z
N MET A 1 22.31 -15.06 -14.87
CA MET A 1 20.93 -15.27 -14.38
C MET A 1 20.10 -14.14 -14.92
N ASP A 2 19.19 -14.50 -15.80
CA ASP A 2 18.49 -13.66 -16.76
C ASP A 2 17.57 -12.64 -16.06
N ASP A 3 18.09 -11.43 -15.84
CA ASP A 3 17.26 -10.26 -15.55
C ASP A 3 16.59 -9.85 -16.87
N LYS A 4 15.58 -10.64 -17.29
CA LYS A 4 14.65 -10.20 -18.32
C LYS A 4 14.02 -8.93 -17.78
N SER A 5 14.48 -7.79 -18.29
CA SER A 5 13.70 -6.57 -18.32
C SER A 5 12.41 -6.90 -19.08
N GLU A 6 11.45 -7.53 -18.39
CA GLU A 6 10.08 -7.64 -18.86
C GLU A 6 9.68 -6.20 -19.18
N VAL A 7 9.49 -5.92 -20.47
CA VAL A 7 9.06 -4.62 -20.96
C VAL A 7 7.63 -4.46 -20.46
N TYR A 8 7.50 -3.94 -19.24
CA TYR A 8 6.20 -3.59 -18.70
C TYR A 8 5.76 -2.31 -19.39
N ASP A 9 4.65 -2.39 -20.13
CA ASP A 9 3.99 -1.21 -20.68
C ASP A 9 3.36 -0.39 -19.55
N VAL A 10 4.20 0.32 -18.80
CA VAL A 10 3.83 1.23 -17.72
C VAL A 10 2.64 2.12 -18.08
N PRO A 11 2.60 2.79 -19.26
CA PRO A 11 1.44 3.60 -19.64
C PRO A 11 0.14 2.78 -19.77
N ALA A 12 0.20 1.55 -20.29
CA ALA A 12 -0.97 0.67 -20.40
C ALA A 12 -1.42 0.17 -19.03
N ILE A 13 -0.49 -0.19 -18.15
CA ILE A 13 -0.76 -0.62 -16.77
C ILE A 13 -1.38 0.53 -15.98
N ARG A 14 -0.84 1.75 -16.12
CA ARG A 14 -1.39 2.96 -15.53
C ARG A 14 -2.83 3.19 -15.97
N ALA A 15 -3.09 3.16 -17.27
CA ALA A 15 -4.44 3.35 -17.79
C ALA A 15 -5.41 2.28 -17.23
N LYS A 16 -4.99 1.02 -17.21
CA LYS A 16 -5.78 -0.09 -16.63
C LYS A 16 -6.07 0.10 -15.14
N LEU A 17 -5.10 0.55 -14.36
CA LEU A 17 -5.28 0.78 -12.93
C LEU A 17 -6.20 1.98 -12.66
N LEU A 18 -5.99 3.10 -13.37
CA LEU A 18 -6.84 4.29 -13.27
C LEU A 18 -8.30 3.99 -13.66
N GLU A 19 -8.53 3.17 -14.69
CA GLU A 19 -9.87 2.75 -15.09
C GLU A 19 -10.57 1.96 -13.97
N LYS A 20 -9.82 1.19 -13.18
CA LYS A 20 -10.35 0.43 -12.05
C LYS A 20 -10.50 1.28 -10.79
N MET A 21 -9.70 2.34 -10.65
CA MET A 21 -9.72 3.31 -9.55
C MET A 21 -10.70 4.48 -9.79
N LYS A 22 -11.70 4.34 -10.68
CA LYS A 22 -12.60 5.44 -11.11
C LYS A 22 -13.15 6.34 -9.98
N ASP A 23 -13.31 5.81 -8.77
CA ASP A 23 -13.75 6.54 -7.57
C ASP A 23 -12.63 7.31 -6.83
N ASP A 24 -11.39 6.85 -6.88
CA ASP A 24 -10.25 7.48 -6.20
C ASP A 24 -8.94 7.42 -7.03
N PRO A 25 -8.83 8.28 -8.07
CA PRO A 25 -7.61 8.40 -8.85
C PRO A 25 -6.44 9.01 -8.06
N GLY A 26 -6.70 9.57 -6.87
CA GLY A 26 -5.68 10.17 -5.99
C GLY A 26 -4.77 9.14 -5.33
N ALA A 27 -5.24 7.89 -5.18
CA ALA A 27 -4.47 6.78 -4.62
C ALA A 27 -3.44 6.16 -5.60
N TYR A 28 -3.27 6.74 -6.79
CA TYR A 28 -2.34 6.20 -7.79
C TYR A 28 -0.87 6.25 -7.32
N PRO A 29 -0.13 5.13 -7.36
CA PRO A 29 1.21 5.03 -6.79
C PRO A 29 2.29 5.38 -7.84
N LYS A 30 2.79 6.62 -7.80
CA LYS A 30 3.75 7.16 -8.77
C LYS A 30 5.17 6.67 -8.54
N LEU A 31 5.58 6.48 -7.28
CA LEU A 31 6.93 5.98 -6.95
C LEU A 31 7.04 4.49 -7.27
N ILE A 32 5.99 3.71 -7.01
CA ILE A 32 5.92 2.30 -7.41
C ILE A 32 5.98 2.19 -8.94
N GLU A 33 5.27 3.04 -9.68
CA GLU A 33 5.35 3.09 -11.15
C GLU A 33 6.79 3.27 -11.63
N GLN A 34 7.52 4.24 -11.06
CA GLN A 34 8.87 4.61 -11.49
C GLN A 34 9.95 3.60 -11.08
N ARG A 35 9.82 3.03 -9.87
CA ARG A 35 10.86 2.19 -9.27
C ARG A 35 10.58 0.70 -9.40
N PHE A 36 9.31 0.32 -9.48
CA PHE A 36 8.85 -1.06 -9.39
C PHE A 36 7.69 -1.37 -10.36
N PRO A 37 7.91 -1.27 -11.69
CA PRO A 37 6.85 -1.49 -12.69
C PRO A 37 6.21 -2.88 -12.61
N ARG A 38 6.97 -3.89 -12.15
CA ARG A 38 6.47 -5.25 -11.88
C ARG A 38 5.43 -5.29 -10.75
N ILE A 39 5.64 -4.53 -9.69
CA ILE A 39 4.71 -4.45 -8.55
C ILE A 39 3.45 -3.75 -9.02
N LEU A 40 3.59 -2.63 -9.75
CA LEU A 40 2.46 -1.92 -10.34
C LEU A 40 1.60 -2.82 -11.24
N ALA A 41 2.24 -3.62 -12.11
CA ALA A 41 1.55 -4.57 -12.97
C ALA A 41 0.71 -5.59 -12.16
N LYS A 42 1.27 -6.11 -11.06
CA LYS A 42 0.57 -7.02 -10.16
C LYS A 42 -0.58 -6.35 -9.44
N ILE A 43 -0.40 -5.11 -8.95
CA ILE A 43 -1.48 -4.34 -8.33
C ILE A 43 -2.62 -4.14 -9.32
N ALA A 44 -2.35 -3.72 -10.55
CA ALA A 44 -3.36 -3.52 -11.58
C ALA A 44 -4.12 -4.81 -11.96
N ASP A 45 -3.48 -5.97 -11.87
CA ASP A 45 -4.13 -7.26 -12.11
C ASP A 45 -5.00 -7.74 -10.94
N LEU A 46 -4.55 -7.44 -9.71
CA LEU A 46 -5.22 -7.84 -8.48
C LEU A 46 -6.25 -6.82 -7.99
N TRP A 47 -6.28 -5.60 -8.54
CA TRP A 47 -7.18 -4.54 -8.12
C TRP A 47 -8.66 -4.94 -8.22
N GLY A 48 -9.37 -4.82 -7.10
CA GLY A 48 -10.76 -5.27 -6.93
C GLY A 48 -10.89 -6.75 -6.55
N LYS A 49 -9.79 -7.46 -6.29
CA LYS A 49 -9.78 -8.85 -5.79
C LYS A 49 -9.26 -8.87 -4.35
N PRO A 50 -9.80 -9.75 -3.47
CA PRO A 50 -9.30 -9.89 -2.10
C PRO A 50 -7.85 -10.37 -2.03
N ALA A 51 -7.32 -10.95 -3.11
CA ALA A 51 -5.92 -11.32 -3.23
C ALA A 51 -4.96 -10.12 -3.24
N LEU A 52 -5.45 -8.91 -3.55
CA LEU A 52 -4.64 -7.70 -3.48
C LEU A 52 -4.24 -7.38 -2.04
N ASP A 53 -5.17 -7.49 -1.08
CA ASP A 53 -4.88 -7.23 0.33
C ASP A 53 -3.76 -8.14 0.85
N GLN A 54 -3.84 -9.44 0.53
CA GLN A 54 -2.78 -10.40 0.87
C GLN A 54 -1.46 -10.08 0.18
N TYR A 55 -1.49 -9.60 -1.07
CA TYR A 55 -0.28 -9.22 -1.79
C TYR A 55 0.40 -7.98 -1.17
N LEU A 56 -0.37 -6.96 -0.80
CA LEU A 56 0.14 -5.75 -0.15
C LEU A 56 0.68 -6.06 1.25
N ASP A 57 0.02 -6.94 1.99
CA ASP A 57 0.48 -7.41 3.31
C ASP A 57 1.84 -8.10 3.20
N VAL A 58 1.97 -9.07 2.29
CA VAL A 58 3.26 -9.73 2.01
C VAL A 58 4.33 -8.72 1.60
N LEU A 59 3.96 -7.68 0.83
CA LEU A 59 4.90 -6.66 0.37
C LEU A 59 5.45 -5.82 1.53
N MET A 60 4.65 -5.60 2.58
CA MET A 60 5.08 -4.92 3.81
C MET A 60 5.85 -5.84 4.77
N PHE A 61 5.44 -7.11 4.87
CA PHE A 61 5.97 -8.09 5.82
C PHE A 61 7.05 -9.01 5.23
N THR A 62 7.69 -8.68 4.10
CA THR A 62 8.79 -9.53 3.59
C THR A 62 9.97 -9.50 4.56
N ASP A 63 9.92 -10.37 5.57
CA ASP A 63 10.98 -10.76 6.49
C ASP A 63 11.94 -11.68 5.71
N ARG A 64 12.65 -11.09 4.76
CA ARG A 64 13.85 -11.72 4.24
C ARG A 64 14.99 -10.85 4.69
N SER A 65 15.79 -11.36 5.62
CA SER A 65 16.93 -10.71 6.27
C SER A 65 18.05 -10.21 5.31
N ASP A 66 17.81 -10.31 3.99
CA ASP A 66 18.77 -10.05 2.91
C ASP A 66 18.30 -8.94 1.93
N ARG A 67 17.21 -8.22 2.23
CA ARG A 67 16.76 -7.08 1.41
C ARG A 67 16.60 -5.81 2.25
N GLN A 68 17.18 -4.70 1.77
CA GLN A 68 16.74 -3.35 2.16
C GLN A 68 15.24 -3.27 1.86
N GLY A 69 14.42 -3.06 2.90
CA GLY A 69 12.97 -2.85 2.75
C GLY A 69 12.63 -1.69 1.82
N PHE A 70 11.34 -1.38 1.69
CA PHE A 70 10.94 -0.23 0.86
C PHE A 70 11.42 1.10 1.45
N PRO A 71 11.78 2.08 0.60
CA PRO A 71 11.90 3.46 1.03
C PRO A 71 10.60 3.89 1.73
N PRO A 72 10.67 4.77 2.74
CA PRO A 72 9.48 5.21 3.47
C PRO A 72 8.42 5.83 2.54
N GLU A 73 8.87 6.51 1.49
CA GLU A 73 8.01 7.11 0.46
C GLU A 73 7.18 6.06 -0.29
N VAL A 74 7.79 4.92 -0.61
CA VAL A 74 7.13 3.81 -1.30
C VAL A 74 6.20 3.06 -0.34
N ALA A 75 6.61 2.89 0.92
CA ALA A 75 5.75 2.29 1.94
C ALA A 75 4.44 3.07 2.13
N VAL A 76 4.48 4.40 2.09
CA VAL A 76 3.29 5.26 2.13
C VAL A 76 2.36 5.01 0.94
N GLU A 77 2.90 4.82 -0.27
CA GLU A 77 2.07 4.50 -1.44
C GLU A 77 1.43 3.11 -1.32
N VAL A 78 2.16 2.10 -0.85
CA VAL A 78 1.61 0.76 -0.58
C VAL A 78 0.49 0.84 0.46
N PHE A 79 0.65 1.66 1.50
CA PHE A 79 -0.37 1.88 2.50
C PHE A 79 -1.63 2.56 1.92
N ARG A 80 -1.46 3.64 1.15
CA ARG A 80 -2.59 4.33 0.49
C ARG A 80 -3.38 3.39 -0.41
N LEU A 81 -2.70 2.51 -1.15
CA LEU A 81 -3.36 1.49 -1.98
C LEU A 81 -4.18 0.51 -1.15
N SER A 82 -3.66 0.08 0.00
CA SER A 82 -4.38 -0.79 0.93
C SER A 82 -5.64 -0.11 1.46
N THR A 83 -5.55 1.15 1.87
CA THR A 83 -6.73 1.92 2.33
C THR A 83 -7.76 2.12 1.23
N ALA A 84 -7.33 2.50 0.02
CA ALA A 84 -8.23 2.69 -1.11
C ALA A 84 -8.92 1.39 -1.54
N HIS A 85 -8.20 0.26 -1.51
CA HIS A 85 -8.79 -1.04 -1.78
C HIS A 85 -9.73 -1.52 -0.67
N ALA A 86 -9.36 -1.29 0.59
CA ALA A 86 -10.21 -1.56 1.74
C ALA A 86 -11.53 -0.76 1.67
N ALA A 87 -11.50 0.48 1.20
CA ALA A 87 -12.69 1.29 0.94
C ALA A 87 -13.62 0.67 -0.11
N LEU A 88 -13.07 0.00 -1.13
CA LEU A 88 -13.86 -0.77 -2.10
C LEU A 88 -14.46 -2.06 -1.48
N ASN A 89 -13.77 -2.66 -0.49
CA ASN A 89 -14.18 -3.89 0.20
C ASN A 89 -14.93 -3.66 1.52
N LEU A 90 -15.23 -2.40 1.89
CA LEU A 90 -15.69 -1.97 3.22
C LEU A 90 -17.13 -2.38 3.59
N VAL A 91 -17.72 -3.33 2.86
CA VAL A 91 -18.90 -4.06 3.34
C VAL A 91 -18.54 -5.33 4.12
N LYS A 92 -17.28 -5.83 4.14
CA LYS A 92 -17.02 -7.15 4.76
C LYS A 92 -15.79 -7.39 5.65
N GLN A 93 -14.72 -6.61 5.65
CA GLN A 93 -13.58 -6.90 6.54
C GLN A 93 -12.81 -5.64 6.93
N ALA A 94 -13.32 -4.91 7.93
CA ALA A 94 -12.49 -4.01 8.72
C ALA A 94 -11.56 -4.85 9.63
N LYS A 95 -10.55 -5.50 9.03
CA LYS A 95 -9.37 -5.91 9.78
C LYS A 95 -8.38 -4.76 9.71
N VAL A 96 -8.46 -3.91 10.73
CA VAL A 96 -7.39 -2.98 11.12
C VAL A 96 -6.09 -3.79 11.23
N THR A 97 -5.30 -3.81 10.17
CA THR A 97 -3.91 -4.27 10.20
C THR A 97 -3.08 -3.12 10.77
N GLY A 98 -2.33 -3.39 11.85
CA GLY A 98 -1.68 -2.43 12.75
C GLY A 98 -0.62 -1.53 12.11
N TRP A 99 -1.06 -0.61 11.27
CA TRP A 99 -0.29 0.48 10.68
C TRP A 99 -0.97 1.84 10.90
N ALA A 100 -2.19 1.86 11.46
CA ALA A 100 -2.79 3.01 12.14
C ALA A 100 -2.13 3.25 13.51
N GLY A 101 -0.79 3.23 13.53
CA GLY A 101 0.04 3.30 14.71
C GLY A 101 1.03 4.44 14.68
N VAL A 102 0.71 5.54 13.97
CA VAL A 102 1.28 6.88 14.16
C VAL A 102 0.32 7.91 13.54
N ASP A 103 -0.77 8.21 14.24
CA ASP A 103 -1.11 9.56 14.74
C ASP A 103 -2.57 9.53 15.20
N GLU A 104 -2.82 9.08 16.44
CA GLU A 104 -3.96 9.58 17.19
C GLU A 104 -3.61 9.50 18.69
N ALA A 105 -3.34 10.68 19.27
CA ALA A 105 -3.19 10.95 20.70
C ALA A 105 -1.93 10.44 21.43
N VAL A 106 -0.75 11.00 21.13
CA VAL A 106 0.27 11.27 22.17
C VAL A 106 0.74 12.73 22.09
N LEU A 107 -0.23 13.65 22.11
CA LEU A 107 -0.04 14.98 22.65
C LEU A 107 -0.94 15.11 23.89
N ASP A 108 -0.67 14.32 24.93
CA ASP A 108 -1.07 14.72 26.27
C ASP A 108 0.10 14.47 27.23
N LYS A 109 0.81 15.56 27.47
CA LYS A 109 2.06 15.59 28.21
C LYS A 109 1.70 15.68 29.69
N LYS A 110 1.95 14.58 30.40
CA LYS A 110 2.08 14.47 31.86
C LYS A 110 0.82 14.75 32.71
N ALA A 111 0.31 13.63 33.24
CA ALA A 111 -0.30 13.55 34.56
C ALA A 111 0.50 14.32 35.63
N PHE A 112 -0.20 15.05 36.50
CA PHE A 112 -0.04 15.02 37.96
C PHE A 112 -1.24 15.75 38.59
N ALA A 113 -2.34 15.01 38.79
CA ALA A 113 -3.26 15.28 39.89
C ALA A 113 -3.03 14.15 40.90
N LYS A 114 -2.51 14.51 42.08
CA LYS A 114 -2.50 13.68 43.27
C LYS A 114 -3.24 14.47 44.33
N ASP A 115 -4.30 13.87 44.85
CA ASP A 115 -5.03 14.26 46.06
C ASP A 115 -4.10 14.76 47.17
N GLU A 116 -4.44 15.93 47.75
CA GLU A 116 -4.74 16.10 49.18
C GLU A 116 -5.69 17.30 49.37
#